data_AF-A0A355BZL9-F1
#
_entry.id   AF-A0A355BZL9-F1
#
_cell.length_a   1.000
_cell.length_b   1.000
_cell.length_c   1.000
_cell.angle_alpha   90.00
_cell.angle_beta   90.00
_cell.angle_gamma   90.00
#
_symmetry.space_group_name_H-M   'P 1'
#
loop_
_entity.id
_entity.type
_entity.pdbx_description
1 polymer ?
#
loop_
_entity_poly.entity_id
_entity_poly.type
_entity_poly.pdbx_seq_one_letter_code
_entity_poly.pdbx_strand_id
1 'polypeptide(L)'
;SWTYPQDQLAKRRTDAMRASEAAEFVVAPSINPDNLKFRYEIEGDHPHWRPVRAFDDGEQVFIQFPEAISQGEAPPLFVLSRDGKPELVNYRMRGHYYVVDRLFTAAELRLGEKRQSIVRILRSDLKGRS
;
A
#
# COMPACT_ATOMS: atom_id res chain seq x y z
N SER A 1 15.25 44.94 -4.84
CA SER A 1 14.66 43.69 -5.39
C SER A 1 13.33 43.43 -4.71
N TRP A 2 12.24 43.28 -5.47
CA TRP A 2 10.90 43.05 -4.92
C TRP A 2 10.56 41.56 -5.04
N THR A 3 10.37 40.88 -3.90
CA THR A 3 9.98 39.47 -3.85
C THR A 3 8.45 39.38 -3.79
N TYR A 4 7.84 38.74 -4.78
CA TYR A 4 6.40 38.59 -4.88
C TYR A 4 5.85 37.67 -3.76
N PRO A 5 4.66 37.96 -3.17
CA PRO A 5 4.02 37.13 -2.16
C PRO A 5 3.77 35.67 -2.59
N GLN A 6 3.64 35.42 -3.90
CA GLN A 6 3.49 34.10 -4.49
C GLN A 6 4.71 33.20 -4.24
N ASP A 7 5.92 33.78 -4.25
CA ASP A 7 7.18 33.06 -4.03
C ASP A 7 7.31 32.58 -2.58
N GLN A 8 6.79 33.37 -1.63
CA GLN A 8 6.73 33.03 -0.21
C GLN A 8 5.75 31.87 0.06
N LEU A 9 4.61 31.83 -0.64
CA LEU A 9 3.63 30.74 -0.52
C LEU A 9 4.14 29.43 -1.14
N ALA A 10 4.82 29.51 -2.29
CA ALA A 10 5.45 28.36 -2.93
C ALA A 10 6.57 27.76 -2.05
N LYS A 11 7.39 28.61 -1.41
CA LYS A 11 8.39 28.18 -0.43
C LYS A 11 7.76 27.52 0.80
N ARG A 12 6.71 28.10 1.38
CA ARG A 12 6.01 27.49 2.51
C ARG A 12 5.38 26.13 2.18
N ARG A 13 4.81 25.97 0.98
CA ARG A 13 4.28 24.67 0.52
C ARG A 13 5.38 23.64 0.36
N THR A 14 6.50 24.01 -0.25
CA THR A 14 7.64 23.10 -0.43
C THR A 14 8.30 22.73 0.90
N ASP A 15 8.43 23.68 1.83
CA ASP A 15 8.95 23.41 3.17
C ASP A 15 7.98 22.55 3.99
N ALA A 16 6.66 22.77 3.86
CA ALA A 16 5.65 21.91 4.50
C ALA A 16 5.65 20.49 3.93
N MET A 17 5.80 20.33 2.60
CA MET A 17 5.96 19.03 1.95
C MET A 17 7.23 18.32 2.42
N ARG A 18 8.38 19.01 2.43
CA ARG A 18 9.63 18.44 2.95
C ARG A 18 9.54 18.09 4.43
N ALA A 19 8.86 18.90 5.24
CA ALA A 19 8.63 18.60 6.65
C ALA A 19 7.72 17.38 6.83
N SER A 20 6.70 17.19 5.97
CA SER A 20 5.88 15.97 5.98
C SER A 20 6.66 14.73 5.54
N GLU A 21 7.48 14.83 4.48
CA GLU A 21 8.37 13.74 4.05
C GLU A 21 9.39 13.40 5.14
N ALA A 22 10.03 14.40 5.75
CA ALA A 22 10.97 14.19 6.84
C ALA A 22 10.30 13.59 8.08
N ALA A 23 9.08 14.02 8.43
CA ALA A 23 8.30 13.42 9.51
C ALA A 23 7.91 11.96 9.22
N GLU A 24 7.67 11.60 7.95
CA GLU A 24 7.41 10.23 7.53
C GLU A 24 8.63 9.30 7.69
N PHE A 25 9.85 9.85 7.55
CA PHE A 25 11.10 9.14 7.81
C PHE A 25 11.48 9.09 9.30
N VAL A 26 11.08 10.06 10.11
CA VAL A 26 11.53 10.20 11.51
C VAL A 26 10.74 9.33 12.49
N VAL A 27 9.55 8.83 12.14
CA VAL A 27 8.80 7.92 13.01
C VAL A 27 8.13 6.81 12.21
N ALA A 28 8.93 5.84 11.74
CA ALA A 28 8.38 4.50 11.61
C ALA A 28 8.13 4.00 13.04
N PRO A 29 6.88 3.72 13.47
CA PRO A 29 6.69 2.93 14.67
C PRO A 29 7.55 1.68 14.51
N SER A 30 8.40 1.39 15.50
CA SER A 30 9.24 0.21 15.50
C SER A 30 8.33 -1.01 15.39
N ILE A 31 8.23 -1.56 14.17
CA ILE A 31 7.43 -2.75 13.86
C ILE A 31 7.93 -3.85 14.80
N ASN A 32 7.08 -4.30 15.72
CA ASN A 32 7.42 -5.40 16.59
C ASN A 32 7.24 -6.72 15.81
N PRO A 33 8.31 -7.46 15.51
CA PRO A 33 8.22 -8.71 14.73
C PRO A 33 7.30 -9.75 15.37
N ASP A 34 7.19 -9.75 16.71
CA ASP A 34 6.40 -10.72 17.47
C ASP A 34 4.89 -10.58 17.25
N ASN A 35 4.42 -9.42 16.79
CA ASN A 35 2.99 -9.19 16.54
C ASN A 35 2.59 -9.37 15.06
N LEU A 36 3.54 -9.70 14.18
CA LEU A 36 3.26 -9.88 12.75
C LEU A 36 2.46 -11.16 12.49
N LYS A 37 1.40 -11.02 11.69
CA LYS A 37 0.45 -12.08 11.35
C LYS A 37 0.54 -12.38 9.86
N PHE A 38 1.13 -13.52 9.52
CA PHE A 38 1.31 -14.01 8.16
C PHE A 38 0.10 -14.84 7.69
N ARG A 39 -1.06 -14.20 7.62
CA ARG A 39 -2.36 -14.85 7.39
C ARG A 39 -3.01 -14.46 6.06
N TYR A 40 -2.19 -14.14 5.06
CA TYR A 40 -2.67 -13.78 3.73
C TYR A 40 -2.11 -14.72 2.66
N GLU A 41 -3.00 -15.19 1.79
CA GLU A 41 -2.73 -15.96 0.59
C GLU A 41 -2.74 -15.02 -0.63
N ILE A 42 -1.80 -15.21 -1.54
CA ILE A 42 -1.70 -14.42 -2.79
C ILE A 42 -2.03 -15.35 -3.96
N GLU A 43 -3.04 -14.99 -4.73
CA GLU A 43 -3.58 -15.79 -5.84
C GLU A 43 -3.78 -14.93 -7.10
N GLY A 44 -4.11 -15.56 -8.23
CA GLY A 44 -4.36 -14.89 -9.50
C GLY A 44 -3.14 -14.88 -10.42
N ASP A 45 -2.97 -13.78 -11.16
CA ASP A 45 -1.97 -13.68 -12.22
C ASP A 45 -0.52 -13.61 -11.69
N HIS A 46 0.44 -13.82 -12.59
CA HIS A 46 1.88 -13.83 -12.29
C HIS A 46 2.67 -12.74 -13.04
N PRO A 47 2.29 -11.46 -12.94
CA PRO A 47 3.08 -10.36 -13.51
C PRO A 47 4.38 -10.14 -12.72
N HIS A 48 5.35 -9.45 -13.33
CA HIS A 48 6.64 -9.11 -12.70
C HIS A 48 6.49 -8.31 -11.40
N TRP A 49 5.38 -7.58 -11.23
CA TRP A 49 5.05 -6.81 -10.04
C TRP A 49 4.31 -7.62 -8.96
N ARG A 50 4.02 -8.91 -9.18
CA ARG A 50 3.22 -9.70 -8.22
C ARG A 50 3.83 -9.63 -6.82
N PRO A 51 3.05 -9.29 -5.77
CA PRO A 51 3.52 -9.35 -4.40
C PRO A 51 4.12 -10.71 -4.04
N VAL A 52 5.18 -10.67 -3.24
CA VAL A 52 5.84 -11.87 -2.73
C VAL A 52 5.26 -12.31 -1.39
N ARG A 53 4.68 -11.37 -0.63
CA ARG A 53 4.11 -11.63 0.69
C ARG A 53 3.11 -10.55 1.09
N ALA A 54 2.14 -10.91 1.92
CA ALA A 54 1.30 -9.98 2.65
C ALA A 54 1.17 -10.43 4.11
N PHE A 55 1.14 -9.48 5.04
CA PHE A 55 1.01 -9.71 6.48
C PHE A 55 0.46 -8.47 7.16
N ASP A 56 0.00 -8.59 8.40
CA ASP A 56 -0.50 -7.45 9.19
C ASP A 56 0.07 -7.46 10.61
N ASP A 57 0.01 -6.32 11.30
CA ASP A 57 0.37 -6.18 12.72
C ASP A 57 -0.88 -6.10 13.63
N GLY A 58 -2.06 -6.37 13.09
CA GLY A 58 -3.35 -6.19 13.76
C GLY A 58 -4.01 -4.84 13.49
N GLU A 59 -3.31 -3.85 12.95
CA GLU A 59 -3.86 -2.54 12.60
C GLU A 59 -3.67 -2.24 11.11
N GLN A 60 -2.45 -2.46 10.62
CA GLN A 60 -2.02 -2.16 9.25
C GLN A 60 -1.70 -3.43 8.48
N VAL A 61 -1.97 -3.42 7.18
CA VAL A 61 -1.55 -4.49 6.27
C VAL A 61 -0.34 -4.02 5.47
N PHE A 62 0.69 -4.86 5.46
CA PHE A 62 1.92 -4.70 4.71
C PHE A 62 1.91 -5.67 3.53
N ILE A 63 1.98 -5.14 2.32
CA ILE A 63 2.06 -5.92 1.09
C ILE A 63 3.46 -5.72 0.52
N GLN A 64 4.25 -6.79 0.54
CA GLN A 64 5.62 -6.80 0.06
C GLN A 64 5.66 -7.11 -1.44
N PHE A 65 6.28 -6.22 -2.20
CA PHE A 65 6.56 -6.40 -3.62
C PHE A 65 8.01 -6.85 -3.86
N PRO A 66 8.32 -7.40 -5.04
CA PRO A 66 9.70 -7.51 -5.50
C PRO A 66 10.36 -6.13 -5.55
N GLU A 67 11.66 -6.05 -5.30
CA GLU A 67 12.41 -4.77 -5.30
C GLU A 67 12.28 -4.01 -6.63
N ALA A 68 12.13 -4.76 -7.73
CA ALA A 68 11.92 -4.22 -9.08
C ALA A 68 10.61 -3.43 -9.26
N ILE A 69 9.67 -3.44 -8.29
CA ILE A 69 8.43 -2.67 -8.37
C ILE A 69 8.67 -1.17 -8.56
N SER A 70 9.79 -0.66 -8.01
CA SER A 70 10.16 0.75 -8.05
C SER A 70 10.45 1.27 -9.47
N GLN A 71 10.62 0.38 -10.45
CA GLN A 71 10.91 0.72 -11.85
C GLN A 71 9.69 0.69 -12.76
N GLY A 72 8.54 0.19 -12.28
CA GLY A 72 7.31 0.03 -13.04
C GLY A 72 6.17 0.90 -12.55
N GLU A 73 5.03 0.83 -13.24
CA GLU A 73 3.79 1.46 -12.77
C GLU A 73 3.23 0.71 -11.56
N ALA A 74 2.87 1.46 -10.52
CA ALA A 74 2.43 0.92 -9.25
C ALA A 74 0.94 0.51 -9.37
N PRO A 75 0.58 -0.78 -9.16
CA PRO A 75 -0.80 -1.24 -9.34
C PRO A 75 -1.74 -0.59 -8.31
N PRO A 76 -2.89 -0.02 -8.74
CA PRO A 76 -3.95 0.36 -7.81
C PRO A 76 -4.43 -0.82 -6.96
N LEU A 77 -4.67 -0.56 -5.67
CA LEU A 77 -5.16 -1.51 -4.69
C LEU A 77 -6.64 -1.28 -4.35
N PHE A 78 -7.45 -2.32 -4.52
CA PHE A 78 -8.86 -2.33 -4.18
C PHE A 78 -9.12 -3.31 -3.05
N VAL A 79 -9.76 -2.90 -1.96
CA VAL A 79 -10.26 -3.82 -0.93
C VAL A 79 -11.67 -4.24 -1.28
N LEU A 80 -12.00 -5.52 -1.15
CA LEU A 80 -13.37 -5.99 -1.32
C LEU A 80 -14.16 -5.74 -0.04
N SER A 81 -15.28 -5.01 -0.15
CA SER A 81 -16.23 -4.81 0.94
C SER A 81 -16.95 -6.12 1.31
N ARG A 82 -17.76 -6.10 2.37
CA ARG A 82 -18.57 -7.27 2.78
C ARG A 82 -19.51 -7.75 1.68
N ASP A 83 -19.95 -6.85 0.80
CA ASP A 83 -20.82 -7.15 -0.33
C ASP A 83 -20.04 -7.60 -1.58
N GLY A 84 -18.72 -7.77 -1.47
CA GLY A 84 -17.82 -8.13 -2.57
C GLY A 84 -17.53 -6.99 -3.55
N LYS A 85 -17.92 -5.75 -3.23
CA LYS A 85 -17.66 -4.60 -4.11
C LYS A 85 -16.23 -4.10 -3.91
N PRO A 86 -15.46 -3.84 -4.98
CA PRO A 86 -14.12 -3.27 -4.87
C PRO A 86 -14.19 -1.80 -4.48
N GLU A 87 -13.47 -1.45 -3.42
CA GLU A 87 -13.29 -0.10 -2.92
C GLU A 87 -11.82 0.30 -3.04
N LEU A 88 -11.56 1.45 -3.67
CA LEU A 88 -10.21 2.01 -3.68
C LEU A 88 -9.85 2.43 -2.26
N VAL A 89 -8.66 2.03 -1.80
CA VAL A 89 -8.15 2.39 -0.48
C VAL A 89 -6.95 3.30 -0.61
N ASN A 90 -6.81 4.21 0.36
CA ASN A 90 -5.55 4.90 0.54
C ASN A 90 -4.50 3.90 1.02
N TYR A 91 -3.36 3.93 0.36
CA TYR A 91 -2.16 3.18 0.72
C TYR A 91 -0.96 4.14 0.66
N ARG A 92 0.11 3.75 1.36
CA ARG A 92 1.38 4.48 1.36
C ARG A 92 2.49 3.55 0.91
N MET A 93 3.38 4.03 0.05
CA MET A 93 4.53 3.25 -0.39
C MET A 93 5.71 3.51 0.54
N ARG A 94 6.30 2.46 1.10
CA ARG A 94 7.50 2.52 1.96
C ARG A 94 8.51 1.49 1.48
N GLY A 95 9.54 1.93 0.77
CA GLY A 95 10.44 1.02 0.04
C GLY A 95 9.63 0.17 -0.96
N HIS A 96 9.79 -1.14 -0.91
CA HIS A 96 9.02 -2.11 -1.71
C HIS A 96 7.74 -2.61 -1.03
N TYR A 97 7.20 -1.86 -0.06
CA TYR A 97 5.95 -2.19 0.61
C TYR A 97 4.85 -1.21 0.25
N TYR A 98 3.64 -1.73 0.02
CA TYR A 98 2.44 -0.95 0.28
C TYR A 98 2.01 -1.16 1.72
N VAL A 99 1.72 -0.06 2.40
CA VAL A 99 1.17 -0.02 3.75
C VAL A 99 -0.26 0.49 3.67
N VAL A 100 -1.19 -0.33 4.13
CA VAL A 100 -2.61 -0.02 4.17
C VAL A 100 -3.00 0.16 5.64
N ASP A 101 -3.57 1.31 5.98
CA ASP A 101 -3.89 1.67 7.37
C ASP A 101 -5.16 0.97 7.91
N ARG A 102 -5.62 -0.09 7.25
CA ARG A 102 -6.77 -0.91 7.69
C ARG A 102 -6.61 -2.38 7.31
N LEU A 103 -7.12 -3.25 8.18
CA LEU A 103 -7.28 -4.67 7.87
C LEU A 103 -8.35 -4.90 6.80
N PHE A 104 -8.17 -5.95 5.99
CA PHE A 104 -9.15 -6.43 5.04
C PHE A 104 -9.22 -7.96 5.01
N THR A 105 -10.36 -8.48 4.52
CA THR A 105 -10.56 -9.92 4.25
C THR A 105 -10.05 -10.30 2.86
N ALA A 106 -10.26 -9.43 1.87
CA ALA A 106 -9.80 -9.64 0.51
C ALA A 106 -9.44 -8.29 -0.14
N ALA A 107 -8.40 -8.30 -0.95
CA ALA A 107 -8.01 -7.18 -1.78
C ALA A 107 -7.54 -7.65 -3.16
N GLU A 108 -7.57 -6.75 -4.13
CA GLU A 108 -7.14 -6.96 -5.50
C GLU A 108 -6.19 -5.85 -5.94
N LEU A 109 -5.07 -6.24 -6.54
CA LEU A 109 -4.17 -5.38 -7.29
C LEU A 109 -4.47 -5.57 -8.76
N ARG A 110 -4.63 -4.47 -9.49
CA ARG A 110 -4.97 -4.50 -10.92
C ARG A 110 -4.03 -3.59 -11.69
N LEU A 111 -3.47 -4.07 -12.80
CA LEU A 111 -2.67 -3.21 -13.69
C LEU A 111 -2.84 -3.63 -15.15
N GLY A 112 -2.94 -2.64 -16.04
CA GLY A 112 -3.09 -2.80 -17.47
C GLY A 112 -4.36 -2.13 -18.02
N GLU A 113 -4.32 -1.78 -19.31
CA GLU A 113 -5.46 -1.12 -19.98
C GLU A 113 -6.37 -2.15 -20.68
N LYS A 114 -5.86 -2.86 -21.69
CA LYS A 114 -6.66 -3.81 -22.51
C LYS A 114 -6.74 -5.22 -21.91
N ARG A 115 -5.67 -5.67 -21.25
CA ARG A 115 -5.59 -6.95 -20.54
C ARG A 115 -5.06 -6.66 -19.14
N GLN A 116 -5.98 -6.55 -18.19
CA GLN A 116 -5.63 -6.32 -16.80
C GLN A 116 -5.08 -7.61 -16.20
N SER A 117 -3.88 -7.51 -15.62
CA SER A 117 -3.39 -8.51 -14.68
C SER A 117 -4.03 -8.24 -13.32
N ILE A 118 -4.61 -9.27 -12.72
CA ILE A 118 -5.31 -9.20 -11.43
C ILE A 118 -4.64 -10.16 -10.46
N VAL A 119 -4.13 -9.61 -9.36
CA VAL A 119 -3.60 -10.39 -8.24
C VAL A 119 -4.48 -10.18 -7.03
N ARG A 120 -4.92 -11.27 -6.40
CA ARG A 120 -5.78 -11.28 -5.22
C ARG A 120 -4.97 -11.56 -3.96
N ILE A 121 -5.30 -10.87 -2.89
CA ILE A 121 -4.73 -11.08 -1.55
C ILE A 121 -5.88 -11.41 -0.63
N LEU A 122 -5.92 -12.65 -0.13
CA LEU A 122 -7.03 -13.20 0.63
C LEU A 122 -6.56 -13.56 2.04
N ARG A 123 -7.35 -13.21 3.04
CA ARG A 123 -7.04 -13.55 4.42
C ARG A 123 -7.44 -15.01 4.71
N SER A 124 -6.49 -15.86 5.10
CA SER A 124 -6.67 -17.31 5.17
C SER A 124 -7.33 -17.82 6.46
N ASP A 125 -7.22 -17.08 7.57
CA ASP A 125 -7.80 -17.46 8.88
C ASP A 125 -9.34 -17.34 8.95
N LEU A 126 -9.97 -16.79 7.90
CA LEU A 126 -11.43 -16.63 7.81
C LEU A 126 -12.11 -17.80 7.08
N LYS A 127 -11.36 -18.67 6.39
CA LYS A 127 -11.89 -19.86 5.68
C LYS A 127 -12.53 -20.91 6.60
N GLY A 128 -12.37 -20.84 7.92
CA GLY A 128 -12.78 -21.87 8.88
C GLY A 128 -14.04 -21.58 9.73
N ARG A 129 -14.86 -20.58 9.40
CA ARG A 129 -16.10 -20.25 10.15
C ARG A 129 -17.38 -20.35 9.31
N SER A 130 -17.51 -21.40 8.50
CA SER A 130 -18.77 -21.77 7.84
C SER A 130 -19.45 -22.91 8.57
#